data_AF-A0A660W3B1-F1
#
_entry.id   AF-A0A660W3B1-F1
#
_cell.length_a   1.000
_cell.length_b   1.000
_cell.length_c   1.000
_cell.angle_alpha   90.00
_cell.angle_beta   90.00
_cell.angle_gamma   90.00
#
_symmetry.space_group_name_H-M   'P 1'
#
loop_
_entity.id
_entity.type
_entity.pdbx_description
1 polymer ?
#
loop_
_entity_poly.entity_id
_entity_poly.type
_entity_poly.pdbx_seq_one_letter_code
_entity_poly.pdbx_strand_id
1 'polypeptide(L)'
;MAEPTETSDKGGNTAISKVVSDFVDKLSDEYRMLIVLKAQLYGGSWEPMLDDLRNRLAGKPYIFKLANRIQDDIERIEEMLEFETEHNVDLADYVDLP
;
A
#
# COMPACT_ATOMS: atom_id res chain seq x y z
N MET A 1 -4.09 46.80 10.58
CA MET A 1 -3.38 45.51 10.67
C MET A 1 -4.01 44.61 9.64
N ALA A 2 -3.33 44.37 8.53
CA ALA A 2 -3.77 43.41 7.51
C ALA A 2 -2.75 42.29 7.53
N GLU A 3 -3.17 41.11 7.98
CA GLU A 3 -2.39 39.89 7.86
C GLU A 3 -2.45 39.45 6.39
N PRO A 4 -1.32 39.18 5.72
CA PRO A 4 -1.34 38.54 4.43
C PRO A 4 -1.53 37.03 4.64
N THR A 5 -2.60 36.53 4.03
CA THR A 5 -2.94 35.13 3.83
C THR A 5 -1.79 34.32 3.24
N GLU A 6 -1.48 33.19 3.88
CA GLU A 6 -0.58 32.15 3.40
C GLU A 6 -0.98 31.69 1.99
N THR A 7 -0.10 31.96 1.03
CA THR A 7 -0.21 31.46 -0.34
C THR A 7 0.64 30.22 -0.52
N SER A 8 -0.01 29.18 -1.03
CA SER A 8 0.53 28.19 -2.00
C SER A 8 1.36 27.02 -1.49
N ASP A 9 0.67 25.99 -1.00
CA ASP A 9 1.13 24.58 -0.96
C ASP A 9 0.49 23.77 -2.12
N LYS A 10 0.63 24.22 -3.38
CA LYS A 10 0.11 23.48 -4.56
C LYS A 10 1.20 22.83 -5.41
N GLY A 11 2.46 23.22 -5.22
CA GLY A 11 3.60 22.70 -5.98
C GLY A 11 4.03 21.30 -5.54
N GLY A 12 4.06 21.04 -4.23
CA GLY A 12 4.48 19.75 -3.65
C GLY A 12 3.47 18.63 -3.91
N ASN A 13 2.18 18.92 -3.74
CA ASN A 13 1.11 17.94 -3.89
C ASN A 13 1.02 17.33 -5.31
N THR A 14 1.28 18.14 -6.34
CA THR A 14 1.22 17.68 -7.75
C THR A 14 2.40 16.77 -8.11
N ALA A 15 3.58 17.04 -7.54
CA ALA A 15 4.77 16.22 -7.78
C ALA A 15 4.67 14.85 -7.08
N ILE A 16 4.19 14.83 -5.83
CA ILE A 16 3.98 13.59 -5.07
C ILE A 16 2.91 12.73 -5.75
N SER A 17 1.77 13.31 -6.12
CA SER A 17 0.71 12.60 -6.85
C SER A 17 1.23 11.93 -8.12
N LYS A 18 2.15 12.56 -8.85
CA LYS A 18 2.76 11.98 -10.04
C LYS A 18 3.71 10.82 -9.73
N VAL A 19 4.52 10.93 -8.68
CA VAL A 19 5.42 9.84 -8.24
C VAL A 19 4.60 8.63 -7.83
N VAL A 20 3.51 8.84 -7.10
CA VAL A 20 2.60 7.78 -6.66
C VAL A 20 1.86 7.16 -7.83
N SER A 21 1.36 7.94 -8.80
CA SER A 21 0.74 7.39 -10.00
C SER A 21 1.73 6.57 -10.84
N ASP A 22 2.95 7.08 -11.04
CA ASP A 22 4.00 6.37 -11.80
C ASP A 22 4.45 5.07 -11.09
N PHE A 23 4.32 5.00 -9.76
CA PHE A 23 4.54 3.79 -8.98
C PHE A 23 3.40 2.79 -9.17
N VAL A 24 2.15 3.24 -8.96
CA VAL A 24 0.95 2.41 -9.13
C VAL A 24 0.84 1.83 -10.54
N ASP A 25 1.19 2.59 -11.57
CA ASP A 25 1.19 2.14 -12.96
C ASP A 25 2.17 0.98 -13.24
N LYS A 26 3.20 0.82 -12.41
CA LYS A 26 4.18 -0.27 -12.52
C LYS A 26 3.83 -1.48 -11.66
N LEU A 27 2.86 -1.36 -10.74
CA LEU A 27 2.45 -2.46 -9.89
C LEU A 27 1.80 -3.57 -10.71
N SER A 28 2.24 -4.81 -10.46
CA SER A 28 1.58 -5.98 -11.02
C SER A 28 0.19 -6.19 -10.41
N ASP A 29 -0.60 -7.04 -11.04
CA ASP A 29 -1.95 -7.40 -10.55
C ASP A 29 -1.92 -7.97 -9.12
N GLU A 30 -0.83 -8.63 -8.72
CA GLU A 30 -0.64 -9.18 -7.38
C GLU A 30 -0.58 -8.06 -6.32
N TYR A 31 0.22 -7.02 -6.57
CA TYR A 31 0.32 -5.86 -5.68
C TYR A 31 -1.01 -5.09 -5.63
N ARG A 32 -1.63 -4.84 -6.79
CA ARG A 32 -2.94 -4.16 -6.86
C ARG A 32 -4.01 -4.91 -6.07
N MET A 33 -4.04 -6.23 -6.19
CA MET A 33 -4.96 -7.07 -5.43
C MET A 33 -4.75 -6.94 -3.92
N LEU A 34 -3.50 -6.90 -3.44
CA LEU A 34 -3.20 -6.70 -2.02
C LEU A 34 -3.70 -5.33 -1.52
N ILE A 35 -3.55 -4.27 -2.31
CA ILE A 35 -4.08 -2.93 -2.00
C ILE A 35 -5.61 -2.95 -1.89
N VAL A 36 -6.29 -3.62 -2.83
CA VAL A 36 -7.76 -3.79 -2.78
C VAL A 36 -8.18 -4.55 -1.52
N LEU A 37 -7.48 -5.63 -1.18
CA LEU A 37 -7.77 -6.43 0.01
C LEU A 37 -7.56 -5.64 1.31
N LYS A 38 -6.50 -4.83 1.39
CA LYS A 38 -6.26 -3.89 2.50
C LYS A 38 -7.46 -2.97 2.69
N ALA A 39 -7.91 -2.32 1.62
CA ALA A 39 -9.03 -1.39 1.67
C ALA A 39 -10.37 -2.06 2.04
N GLN A 40 -10.65 -3.24 1.48
CA GLN A 40 -11.94 -3.91 1.65
C GLN A 40 -12.07 -4.76 2.92
N LEU A 41 -11.00 -5.44 3.35
CA LEU A 41 -11.05 -6.43 4.43
C LEU A 41 -10.38 -5.97 5.72
N TYR A 42 -9.37 -5.11 5.62
CA TYR A 42 -8.54 -4.70 6.75
C TYR A 42 -8.69 -3.22 7.12
N GLY A 43 -9.70 -2.55 6.57
CA GLY A 43 -10.06 -1.17 6.93
C GLY A 43 -8.99 -0.14 6.57
N GLY A 44 -8.17 -0.42 5.54
CA GLY A 44 -7.13 0.51 5.09
C GLY A 44 -5.83 0.47 5.91
N SER A 45 -5.58 -0.58 6.69
CA SER A 45 -4.32 -0.76 7.43
C SER A 45 -3.62 -2.06 7.01
N TRP A 46 -2.30 -1.99 6.84
CA TRP A 46 -1.47 -3.12 6.45
C TRP A 46 -1.16 -4.04 7.63
N GLU A 47 -1.09 -3.51 8.84
CA GLU A 47 -0.68 -4.25 10.04
C GLU A 47 -1.58 -5.46 10.34
N PRO A 48 -2.93 -5.34 10.35
CA PRO A 48 -3.81 -6.50 10.52
C PRO A 48 -3.63 -7.55 9.42
N MET A 49 -3.34 -7.12 8.19
CA MET A 49 -3.13 -8.03 7.06
C MET A 49 -1.79 -8.78 7.17
N LEU A 50 -0.73 -8.09 7.55
CA LEU A 50 0.59 -8.67 7.81
C LEU A 50 0.54 -9.69 8.95
N ASP A 51 -0.15 -9.36 10.04
CA ASP A 51 -0.34 -10.28 11.17
C ASP A 51 -1.11 -11.53 10.73
N ASP A 52 -2.15 -11.38 9.91
CA ASP A 52 -2.91 -12.51 9.36
C ASP A 52 -2.04 -13.42 8.49
N LEU A 53 -1.22 -12.84 7.61
CA LEU A 53 -0.30 -13.59 6.74
C LEU A 53 0.81 -14.28 7.54
N ARG A 54 1.39 -13.62 8.55
CA ARG A 54 2.41 -14.21 9.44
C ARG A 54 1.84 -15.35 10.29
N ASN A 55 0.63 -15.17 10.84
CA ASN A 55 -0.08 -16.22 11.58
C ASN A 55 -0.42 -17.41 10.67
N ARG A 56 -0.80 -17.15 9.42
CA ARG A 56 -0.97 -18.21 8.40
C ARG A 56 0.36 -18.88 8.15
N LEU A 57 1.45 -18.16 7.90
CA LEU A 57 2.75 -18.79 7.65
C LEU A 57 3.22 -19.70 8.81
N ALA A 58 2.98 -19.28 10.06
CA ALA A 58 3.32 -20.05 11.26
C ALA A 58 2.40 -21.26 11.53
N GLY A 59 1.23 -21.33 10.88
CA GLY A 59 0.08 -22.07 11.38
C GLY A 59 0.07 -23.60 11.23
N LYS A 60 0.46 -24.21 10.09
CA LYS A 60 0.15 -25.62 9.76
C LYS A 60 1.05 -26.18 8.62
N PRO A 61 1.06 -27.50 8.32
CA PRO A 61 1.78 -28.01 7.15
C PRO A 61 1.12 -27.53 5.86
N TYR A 62 1.68 -26.48 5.26
CA TYR A 62 1.28 -26.00 3.94
C TYR A 62 1.94 -26.83 2.83
N ILE A 63 1.26 -26.92 1.69
CA ILE A 63 1.93 -27.31 0.45
C ILE A 63 3.01 -26.25 0.19
N PHE A 64 4.26 -26.66 -0.06
CA PHE A 64 5.44 -25.77 -0.21
C PHE A 64 5.17 -24.50 -1.04
N LYS A 65 4.40 -24.62 -2.14
CA LYS A 65 4.04 -23.48 -3.00
C LYS A 65 3.20 -22.40 -2.32
N LEU A 66 2.37 -22.75 -1.35
CA LEU A 66 1.51 -21.80 -0.64
C LEU A 66 2.31 -21.00 0.40
N ALA A 67 3.28 -21.64 1.06
CA ALA A 67 4.18 -20.95 1.97
C ALA A 67 4.99 -19.87 1.23
N ASN A 68 5.54 -20.21 0.06
CA ASN A 68 6.26 -19.25 -0.78
C ASN A 68 5.37 -18.07 -1.19
N ARG A 69 4.13 -18.32 -1.62
CA ARG A 69 3.21 -17.23 -2.00
C ARG A 69 2.88 -16.29 -0.83
N ILE A 70 2.64 -16.84 0.37
CA ILE A 70 2.37 -16.02 1.56
C ILE A 70 3.61 -15.18 1.91
N GLN A 71 4.80 -15.74 1.77
CA GLN A 71 6.04 -15.01 1.99
C GLN A 71 6.23 -13.91 0.95
N ASP A 72 6.03 -14.20 -0.34
CA ASP A 72 6.08 -13.21 -1.42
C ASP A 72 5.07 -12.07 -1.13
N ASP A 73 3.84 -12.39 -0.71
CA ASP A 73 2.81 -11.38 -0.39
C ASP A 73 3.20 -10.53 0.83
N ILE A 74 3.87 -11.09 1.84
CA ILE A 74 4.42 -10.32 2.96
C ILE A 74 5.47 -9.33 2.47
N GLU A 75 6.42 -9.78 1.64
CA GLU A 75 7.49 -8.94 1.09
C GLU A 75 6.89 -7.79 0.25
N ARG A 76 5.89 -8.08 -0.59
CA ARG A 76 5.17 -7.06 -1.38
C ARG A 76 4.49 -6.01 -0.50
N ILE A 77 3.85 -6.44 0.60
CA ILE A 77 3.18 -5.51 1.54
C ILE A 77 4.21 -4.63 2.25
N GLU A 78 5.34 -5.20 2.66
CA GLU A 78 6.41 -4.44 3.31
C GLU A 78 6.98 -3.36 2.39
N GLU A 79 7.21 -3.66 1.10
CA GLU A 79 7.61 -2.66 0.09
C GLU A 79 6.58 -1.54 -0.07
N MET A 80 5.29 -1.90 -0.16
CA MET A 80 4.21 -0.91 -0.29
C MET A 80 4.04 -0.05 0.97
N LEU A 81 4.18 -0.65 2.15
CA LEU A 81 4.10 0.06 3.43
C LEU A 81 5.26 1.07 3.58
N GLU A 82 6.47 0.70 3.17
CA GLU A 82 7.62 1.60 3.15
C GLU A 82 7.35 2.79 2.23
N PHE A 83 6.84 2.54 1.03
CA PHE A 83 6.48 3.58 0.06
C PHE A 83 5.37 4.52 0.60
N GLU A 84 4.31 3.97 1.18
CA GLU A 84 3.22 4.76 1.80
C GLU A 84 3.74 5.63 2.95
N THR A 85 4.66 5.11 3.76
CA THR A 85 5.25 5.84 4.89
C THR A 85 6.21 6.92 4.42
N GLU A 86 7.04 6.65 3.41
CA GLU A 86 8.00 7.61 2.85
C GLU A 86 7.30 8.81 2.21
N HIS A 87 6.20 8.56 1.49
CA HIS A 87 5.45 9.60 0.78
C HIS A 87 4.25 10.14 1.57
N ASN A 88 3.91 9.53 2.71
CA ASN A 88 2.75 9.85 3.54
C ASN A 88 1.45 9.85 2.71
N VAL A 89 1.22 8.76 1.96
CA VAL A 89 0.07 8.55 1.07
C VAL A 89 -0.56 7.18 1.34
N ASP A 90 -1.82 7.00 0.95
CA ASP A 90 -2.45 5.68 0.87
C ASP A 90 -2.52 5.24 -0.60
N LEU A 91 -1.92 4.11 -0.95
CA LEU A 91 -1.95 3.59 -2.33
C LEU A 91 -3.37 3.23 -2.76
N ALA A 92 -4.27 2.93 -1.82
CA ALA A 92 -5.67 2.61 -2.12
C ALA A 92 -6.41 3.80 -2.78
N ASP A 93 -5.97 5.04 -2.54
CA ASP A 93 -6.56 6.23 -3.16
C ASP A 93 -6.16 6.40 -4.63
N TYR A 94 -5.13 5.68 -5.09
CA TYR A 94 -4.55 5.81 -6.43
C TYR A 94 -4.77 4.57 -7.29
N VAL A 95 -5.33 3.49 -6.73
CA VAL A 95 -5.70 2.29 -7.48
C VAL A 95 -7.19 2.35 -7.80
N ASP A 96 -7.54 2.21 -9.09
CA ASP A 96 -8.93 2.03 -9.51
C ASP A 96 -9.45 0.70 -8.95
N LEU A 97 -10.35 0.78 -7.97
CA LEU A 97 -11.09 -0.35 -7.45
C LEU A 97 -12.15 -0.78 -8.50
N PRO A 98 -12.14 -2.03 -8.99
CA PRO A 98 -13.14 -2.52 -9.93
C PRO A 98 -14.54 -2.66 -9.31
#